data_AF-A0A846D3T5-F1
#
_entry.id   AF-A0A846D3T5-F1
#
_cell.length_a   1.000
_cell.length_b   1.000
_cell.length_c   1.000
_cell.angle_alpha   90.00
_cell.angle_beta   90.00
_cell.angle_gamma   90.00
#
_symmetry.space_group_name_H-M   'P 1'
#
loop_
_entity.id
_entity.type
_entity.pdbx_description
1 polymer ?
#
loop_
_entity_poly.entity_id
_entity_poly.type
_entity_poly.pdbx_seq_one_letter_code
_entity_poly.pdbx_strand_id
1 'polypeptide(L)'
;MPVFGLIRTDALRETSLIAPYYGSDKLLLAELSLRGRFQEIPEYLFCRRCHSNQSSRLSPEEREIWISPKAAMRPKILRNRGSIGFFKAILKAQLDWNERTSCFKVLIDYLLASNSWKHFLVKKTPTKVEEKFVG
;
A
#
# COMPACT_ATOMS: atom_id res chain seq x y z
N MET A 1 4.28 4.45 2.83
CA MET A 1 5.43 3.57 3.10
C MET A 1 5.62 3.42 4.57
N PRO A 2 4.96 2.43 5.20
CA PRO A 2 5.20 1.99 6.56
C PRO A 2 6.00 0.67 6.58
N VAL A 3 7.14 0.60 5.88
CA VAL A 3 8.03 -0.58 5.94
C VAL A 3 9.33 -0.14 6.58
N PHE A 4 9.31 -0.03 7.91
CA PHE A 4 10.44 0.43 8.72
C PHE A 4 10.82 -0.56 9.84
N GLY A 5 10.37 -1.81 9.73
CA GLY A 5 10.68 -2.89 10.66
C GLY A 5 11.74 -3.85 10.13
N LEU A 6 12.13 -4.81 10.98
CA LEU A 6 12.99 -5.94 10.59
C LEU A 6 12.14 -7.08 10.04
N ILE A 7 12.60 -7.66 8.92
CA ILE A 7 11.87 -8.73 8.21
C ILE A 7 12.85 -9.86 7.95
N ARG A 8 12.46 -11.10 8.27
CA ARG A 8 13.26 -12.29 7.95
C ARG A 8 13.40 -12.39 6.42
N THR A 9 14.63 -12.62 5.95
CA THR A 9 14.92 -12.61 4.50
C THR A 9 14.19 -13.71 3.74
N ASP A 10 14.04 -14.90 4.33
CA ASP A 10 13.28 -16.01 3.75
C ASP A 10 11.81 -15.64 3.54
N ALA A 11 11.16 -15.08 4.57
CA ALA A 11 9.79 -14.62 4.49
C ALA A 11 9.62 -13.50 3.45
N LEU A 12 10.55 -12.54 3.39
CA LEU A 12 10.50 -11.45 2.41
C LEU A 12 10.60 -11.94 0.96
N ARG A 13 11.44 -12.95 0.69
CA ARG A 13 11.66 -13.49 -0.67
C ARG A 13 10.43 -14.16 -1.26
N GLU A 14 9.50 -14.61 -0.45
CA GLU A 14 8.26 -15.24 -0.90
C GLU A 14 7.13 -14.23 -1.22
N THR A 15 7.37 -12.94 -0.99
CA THR A 15 6.40 -11.88 -1.24
C THR A 15 6.53 -11.31 -2.66
N SER A 16 5.61 -10.43 -3.03
CA SER A 16 5.68 -9.61 -4.24
C SER A 16 6.74 -8.50 -4.14
N LEU A 17 7.47 -8.40 -3.02
CA LEU A 17 8.43 -7.35 -2.70
C LEU A 17 7.79 -5.95 -2.85
N ILE A 18 8.62 -4.92 -3.08
CA ILE A 18 8.12 -3.60 -3.47
C ILE A 18 7.77 -3.62 -4.95
N ALA A 19 6.52 -3.92 -5.25
CA ALA A 19 5.98 -3.92 -6.61
C ALA A 19 5.98 -2.49 -7.21
N PRO A 20 6.03 -2.35 -8.55
CA PRO A 20 6.23 -1.07 -9.24
C PRO A 20 4.95 -0.23 -9.34
N TYR A 21 4.28 0.01 -8.22
CA TYR A 21 3.14 0.90 -8.09
C TYR A 21 3.11 1.55 -6.71
N TYR A 22 2.56 2.76 -6.62
CA TYR A 22 2.55 3.51 -5.38
C TYR A 22 1.59 2.86 -4.39
N GLY A 23 2.05 2.61 -3.16
CA GLY A 23 1.26 1.88 -2.16
C GLY A 23 1.42 0.36 -2.20
N SER A 24 2.43 -0.17 -2.91
CA SER A 24 2.77 -1.60 -2.93
C SER A 24 3.28 -2.13 -1.58
N ASP A 25 3.80 -1.25 -0.73
CA ASP A 25 4.11 -1.48 0.68
C ASP A 25 2.95 -2.14 1.46
N LYS A 26 1.70 -1.76 1.20
CA LYS A 26 0.53 -2.35 1.85
C LYS A 26 0.31 -3.81 1.44
N LEU A 27 0.56 -4.12 0.16
CA LEU A 27 0.47 -5.51 -0.32
C LEU A 27 1.57 -6.36 0.32
N LEU A 28 2.81 -5.83 0.36
CA LEU A 28 3.92 -6.50 1.03
C LEU A 28 3.58 -6.82 2.50
N LEU A 29 3.05 -5.85 3.25
CA LEU A 29 2.66 -6.07 4.65
C LEU A 29 1.52 -7.08 4.79
N ALA A 30 0.54 -7.08 3.89
CA ALA A 30 -0.52 -8.08 3.89
C ALA A 30 0.02 -9.49 3.62
N GLU A 31 0.89 -9.64 2.61
CA GLU A 31 1.56 -10.91 2.31
C GLU A 31 2.40 -11.43 3.48
N LEU A 32 3.09 -10.54 4.21
CA LEU A 32 3.83 -10.89 5.42
C LEU A 32 2.88 -11.29 6.57
N SER A 33 1.77 -10.57 6.79
CA SER A 33 0.80 -10.92 7.84
C SER A 33 0.14 -12.29 7.63
N LEU A 34 0.00 -12.71 6.36
CA LEU A 34 -0.54 -14.02 6.00
C LEU A 34 0.44 -15.16 6.28
N ARG A 35 1.72 -14.85 6.55
CA ARG A 35 2.78 -15.83 6.85
C ARG A 35 3.13 -15.90 8.33
N GLY A 36 2.77 -14.88 9.09
CA GLY A 36 3.14 -14.79 10.50
C GLY A 36 2.70 -13.49 11.13
N ARG A 37 2.82 -13.44 12.45
CA ARG A 37 2.42 -12.26 13.23
C ARG A 37 3.52 -11.21 13.21
N PHE A 38 3.11 -9.94 13.15
CA PHE A 38 4.00 -8.82 13.44
C PHE A 38 4.14 -8.68 14.95
N GLN A 39 5.37 -8.48 15.41
CA GLN A 39 5.68 -8.05 16.77
C GLN A 39 5.93 -6.54 16.74
N GLU A 40 5.09 -5.78 17.42
CA GLU A 40 5.34 -4.36 17.65
C GLU A 40 6.34 -4.18 18.79
N ILE A 41 7.25 -3.24 18.61
CA ILE A 41 8.24 -2.82 19.60
C ILE A 41 7.73 -1.50 20.19
N PRO A 42 7.51 -1.40 21.51
CA PRO A 42 6.85 -0.25 22.12
C PRO A 42 7.70 1.04 22.05
N GLU A 43 9.00 0.92 21.79
CA GLU A 43 9.92 2.03 21.68
C GLU A 43 9.80 2.75 20.32
N TYR A 44 9.86 4.09 20.35
CA TYR A 44 9.90 4.91 19.14
C TYR A 44 11.28 4.89 18.49
N LEU A 45 11.56 3.84 17.71
CA LEU A 45 12.85 3.65 17.04
C LEU A 45 12.95 4.31 15.66
N PHE A 46 11.86 4.92 15.17
CA PHE A 46 11.81 5.54 13.85
C PHE A 46 11.27 6.97 13.91
N CYS A 47 12.12 7.95 13.64
CA CYS A 47 11.73 9.36 13.49
C CYS A 47 11.50 9.69 12.02
N ARG A 48 10.23 9.80 11.62
CA ARG A 48 9.87 10.14 10.24
C ARG A 48 10.17 11.62 9.94
N ARG A 49 11.00 11.88 8.92
CA ARG A 49 11.16 13.23 8.37
C ARG A 49 9.93 13.64 7.56
N CYS A 50 9.36 14.80 7.87
CA CYS A 50 8.28 15.41 7.11
C CYS A 50 8.77 16.70 6.44
N HIS A 51 8.65 16.80 5.11
CA HIS A 51 9.06 17.98 4.33
C HIS A 51 8.18 18.13 3.07
N SER A 52 8.14 19.33 2.48
CA SER A 52 7.30 19.66 1.32
C SER A 52 7.56 18.73 0.12
N ASN A 53 8.82 18.38 -0.13
CA ASN A 53 9.24 17.55 -1.29
C ASN A 53 9.05 16.03 -1.10
N GLN A 54 8.36 15.57 -0.04
CA GLN A 54 8.20 14.13 0.18
C GLN A 54 7.21 13.51 -0.82
N SER A 55 7.47 12.28 -1.27
CA SER A 55 6.65 11.60 -2.28
C SER A 55 5.18 11.43 -1.87
N SER A 56 4.90 11.38 -0.56
CA SER A 56 3.52 11.32 -0.07
C SER A 56 2.72 12.62 -0.21
N ARG A 57 3.35 13.72 -0.63
CA ARG A 57 2.68 15.00 -0.95
C ARG A 57 2.42 15.17 -2.44
N LEU A 58 3.04 14.36 -3.29
CA LEU A 58 2.82 14.35 -4.74
C LEU A 58 1.36 13.98 -5.08
N SER A 59 0.88 14.41 -6.24
CA SER A 59 -0.40 13.97 -6.83
C SER A 59 -0.36 12.47 -7.19
N PRO A 60 -1.51 11.82 -7.43
CA PRO A 60 -1.55 10.41 -7.82
C PRO A 60 -0.70 10.09 -9.07
N GLU A 61 -0.75 10.93 -10.10
CA GLU A 61 0.02 10.75 -11.33
C GLU A 61 1.53 10.90 -11.09
N GLU A 62 1.94 11.93 -10.35
CA GLU A 62 3.35 12.14 -9.98
C GLU A 62 3.89 10.98 -9.12
N ARG A 63 3.07 10.43 -8.22
CA ARG A 63 3.43 9.26 -7.40
C ARG A 63 3.72 8.01 -8.23
N GLU A 64 2.94 7.78 -9.28
CA GLU A 64 3.17 6.65 -10.19
C GLU A 64 4.47 6.80 -10.96
N ILE A 65 4.79 8.02 -11.41
CA ILE A 65 6.06 8.32 -12.07
C ILE A 65 7.23 8.16 -11.08
N TRP A 66 7.08 8.69 -9.86
CA TRP A 66 8.10 8.64 -8.81
C TRP A 66 8.48 7.21 -8.42
N ILE A 67 7.51 6.30 -8.27
CA ILE A 67 7.79 4.92 -7.87
C ILE A 67 8.37 4.09 -9.02
N SER A 68 7.87 4.27 -10.24
CA SER A 68 8.33 3.52 -11.41
C SER A 68 7.95 4.25 -12.70
N PRO A 69 8.89 5.01 -13.30
CA PRO A 69 8.65 5.72 -14.55
C PRO A 69 8.18 4.78 -15.67
N LYS A 70 8.78 3.57 -15.75
CA LYS A 70 8.42 2.55 -16.74
C LYS A 70 7.00 2.01 -16.54
N ALA A 71 6.55 1.81 -15.29
CA ALA A 71 5.19 1.35 -15.04
C ALA A 71 4.16 2.47 -15.27
N ALA A 72 4.53 3.73 -15.03
CA ALA A 72 3.70 4.89 -15.31
C ALA A 72 3.41 5.06 -16.81
N MET A 73 4.32 4.64 -17.69
CA MET A 73 4.09 4.67 -19.15
C MET A 73 3.06 3.66 -19.64
N ARG A 74 2.66 2.66 -18.84
CA ARG A 74 1.65 1.68 -19.24
C ARG A 74 0.25 2.29 -19.23
N PRO A 75 -0.64 1.87 -20.16
CA PRO A 75 -2.06 2.23 -20.12
C PRO A 75 -2.68 1.94 -18.75
N LYS A 76 -3.54 2.83 -18.24
CA LYS A 76 -4.14 2.73 -16.90
C LYS A 76 -4.80 1.36 -16.61
N ILE A 77 -5.42 0.75 -17.62
CA ILE A 77 -6.05 -0.57 -17.51
C ILE A 77 -5.04 -1.71 -17.27
N LEU A 78 -3.80 -1.55 -17.75
CA LEU A 78 -2.69 -2.50 -17.60
C LEU A 78 -1.81 -2.23 -16.38
N ARG A 79 -2.09 -1.16 -15.63
CA ARG A 79 -1.36 -0.87 -14.38
C ARG A 79 -1.79 -1.83 -13.29
N ASN A 80 -0.84 -2.25 -12.46
CA ASN A 80 -1.12 -3.16 -11.35
C ASN A 80 -2.16 -2.54 -10.41
N ARG A 81 -3.32 -3.18 -10.33
CA ARG A 81 -4.34 -2.84 -9.34
C ARG A 81 -3.97 -3.53 -8.04
N GLY A 82 -3.64 -2.75 -7.01
CA GLY A 82 -3.31 -3.29 -5.67
C GLY A 82 -4.37 -4.26 -5.15
N SER A 83 -5.65 -4.06 -5.49
CA SER A 83 -6.77 -4.94 -5.13
C SER A 83 -6.61 -6.39 -5.64
N ILE A 84 -6.13 -6.57 -6.87
CA ILE A 84 -5.88 -7.92 -7.44
C ILE A 84 -4.73 -8.59 -6.67
N GLY A 85 -3.74 -7.81 -6.22
CA GLY A 85 -2.65 -8.29 -5.39
C GLY A 85 -3.15 -8.91 -4.09
N PHE A 86 -4.02 -8.21 -3.35
CA PHE A 86 -4.56 -8.74 -2.08
C PHE A 86 -5.36 -10.03 -2.30
N PHE A 87 -6.18 -10.09 -3.34
CA PHE A 87 -6.92 -11.31 -3.66
C PHE A 87 -5.99 -12.49 -3.95
N LYS A 88 -4.95 -12.28 -4.77
CA LYS A 88 -3.93 -13.30 -5.06
C LYS A 88 -3.15 -13.71 -3.81
N ALA A 89 -2.86 -12.78 -2.91
CA ALA A 89 -2.17 -13.06 -1.65
C ALA A 89 -2.97 -14.00 -0.76
N ILE A 90 -4.28 -13.74 -0.58
CA ILE A 90 -5.17 -14.61 0.22
C ILE A 90 -5.30 -16.00 -0.42
N LEU A 91 -5.40 -16.09 -1.75
CA LEU A 91 -5.48 -17.37 -2.46
C LEU A 91 -4.22 -18.22 -2.31
N LYS A 92 -3.04 -17.59 -2.33
CA LYS A 92 -1.75 -18.30 -2.23
C LYS A 92 -1.35 -18.63 -0.78
N ALA A 93 -1.96 -17.98 0.20
CA ALA A 93 -1.61 -18.18 1.60
C ALA A 93 -2.02 -19.56 2.11
N GLN A 94 -1.17 -20.15 2.93
CA GLN A 94 -1.40 -21.42 3.63
C GLN A 94 -2.34 -21.19 4.82
N LEU A 95 -3.60 -20.91 4.51
CA LEU A 95 -4.66 -20.67 5.49
C LEU A 95 -5.63 -21.84 5.54
N ASP A 96 -6.22 -22.06 6.71
CA ASP A 96 -7.41 -22.87 6.83
C ASP A 96 -8.63 -22.17 6.17
N TRP A 97 -9.75 -22.89 6.05
CA TRP A 97 -10.96 -22.35 5.42
C TRP A 97 -11.59 -21.19 6.19
N ASN A 98 -11.53 -21.20 7.52
CA ASN A 98 -12.13 -20.18 8.38
C ASN A 98 -11.32 -18.87 8.35
N GLU A 99 -9.99 -18.98 8.39
CA GLU A 99 -9.05 -17.89 8.23
C GLU A 99 -9.16 -17.28 6.84
N ARG A 100 -9.23 -18.11 5.79
CA ARG A 100 -9.36 -17.64 4.41
C ARG A 100 -10.65 -16.85 4.20
N THR A 101 -11.78 -17.36 4.69
CA THR A 101 -13.06 -16.64 4.59
C THR A 101 -13.06 -15.35 5.40
N SER A 102 -12.45 -15.34 6.58
CA SER A 102 -12.27 -14.14 7.39
C SER A 102 -11.40 -13.08 6.68
N CYS A 103 -10.31 -13.49 6.05
CA CYS A 103 -9.47 -12.61 5.23
C CYS A 103 -10.24 -12.01 4.05
N PHE A 104 -11.06 -12.82 3.37
CA PHE A 104 -11.89 -12.31 2.27
C PHE A 104 -12.94 -11.32 2.74
N LYS A 105 -13.57 -11.53 3.91
CA LYS A 105 -14.50 -10.56 4.50
C LYS A 105 -13.79 -9.22 4.75
N VAL A 106 -12.62 -9.22 5.39
CA VAL A 106 -11.81 -8.01 5.60
C VAL A 106 -11.45 -7.32 4.29
N LEU A 107 -11.08 -8.09 3.25
CA LEU A 107 -10.80 -7.52 1.93
C LEU A 107 -12.04 -6.89 1.30
N ILE A 108 -13.20 -7.54 1.39
CA ILE A 108 -14.47 -6.99 0.89
C ILE A 108 -14.82 -5.70 1.63
N ASP A 109 -14.77 -5.72 2.97
CA ASP A 109 -15.05 -4.55 3.79
C ASP A 109 -14.09 -3.39 3.46
N TYR A 110 -12.80 -3.67 3.28
CA TYR A 110 -11.82 -2.68 2.83
C TYR A 110 -12.19 -2.09 1.47
N LEU A 111 -12.56 -2.94 0.49
CA LEU A 111 -12.92 -2.47 -0.85
C LEU A 111 -14.20 -1.63 -0.83
N LEU A 112 -15.19 -1.99 -0.03
CA LEU A 112 -16.45 -1.25 0.13
C LEU A 112 -16.25 0.06 0.91
N ALA A 113 -15.55 0.02 2.05
CA ALA A 113 -15.30 1.18 2.91
C ALA A 113 -14.37 2.20 2.27
N SER A 114 -13.48 1.76 1.37
CA SER A 114 -12.49 2.66 0.76
C SER A 114 -13.09 3.80 -0.06
N ASN A 115 -14.41 3.85 -0.32
CA ASN A 115 -15.04 4.81 -1.23
C ASN A 115 -14.28 4.89 -2.57
N SER A 116 -13.48 3.88 -2.93
CA SER A 116 -12.60 3.90 -4.09
C SER A 116 -13.40 4.00 -5.39
N TRP A 117 -14.68 3.61 -5.34
CA TRP A 117 -15.65 3.84 -6.40
C TRP A 117 -15.85 5.34 -6.71
N LYS A 118 -15.75 6.23 -5.73
CA LYS A 118 -15.79 7.70 -5.95
C LYS A 118 -14.52 8.21 -6.65
N HIS A 119 -13.36 7.57 -6.45
CA HIS A 119 -12.15 7.89 -7.21
C HIS A 119 -12.21 7.43 -8.68
N PHE A 120 -13.10 6.51 -9.02
CA PHE A 120 -13.38 6.16 -10.42
C PHE A 120 -14.27 7.19 -11.14
N LEU A 121 -15.03 8.02 -10.42
CA LEU A 121 -16.06 8.92 -11.00
C LEU A 121 -15.93 10.41 -10.64
N VAL A 122 -15.14 10.78 -9.62
CA VAL A 122 -15.01 12.18 -9.19
C VAL A 122 -13.55 12.59 -9.16
N LYS A 123 -13.15 13.44 -10.12
CA LYS A 123 -11.92 14.24 -10.05
C LYS A 123 -12.08 15.26 -8.93
N LYS A 124 -11.38 15.10 -7.81
CA LYS A 124 -11.14 16.22 -6.88
C LYS A 124 -9.72 16.73 -7.09
N THR A 125 -9.63 17.99 -7.51
CA THR A 125 -8.39 18.76 -7.54
C THR A 125 -7.89 18.95 -6.10
N PRO A 126 -6.61 18.69 -5.79
CA PRO A 126 -6.10 18.86 -4.44
C PRO A 126 -6.07 20.34 -4.05
N THR A 127 -6.70 20.67 -2.93
CA THR A 127 -6.66 22.00 -2.31
C THR A 127 -5.24 22.27 -1.80
N LYS A 128 -4.66 23.40 -2.21
CA LYS A 128 -3.37 23.87 -1.70
C LYS A 128 -3.46 24.09 -0.19
N VAL A 129 -2.53 23.52 0.56
CA VAL A 129 -2.37 23.80 1.99
C VAL A 129 -1.57 25.09 2.12
N GLU A 130 -2.17 26.13 2.69
CA GLU A 130 -1.49 27.38 3.01
C GLU A 130 -0.46 27.16 4.12
N GLU A 131 0.80 27.48 3.84
CA GLU A 131 1.88 27.51 4.83
C GLU A 131 1.71 28.75 5.73
N LYS A 132 1.05 28.59 6.87
CA LYS A 132 1.17 29.57 7.97
C LYS A 132 2.44 29.26 8.75
N PHE A 133 3.52 29.95 8.40
CA PHE A 133 4.68 30.11 9.28
C PHE A 133 4.27 31.06 10.41
N VAL A 134 4.23 30.55 11.64
CA VAL A 134 4.19 31.36 12.86
C VAL A 134 5.65 31.59 13.26
N GLY A 135 6.05 32.86 13.28
CA GLY A 135 7.34 33.32 13.78
C GLY A 135 7.38 33.40 15.30
#